data_AF-A0A0J1FF16-F1
#
_entry.id   AF-A0A0J1FF16-F1
#
_cell.length_a   1.000
_cell.length_b   1.000
_cell.length_c   1.000
_cell.angle_alpha   90.00
_cell.angle_beta   90.00
_cell.angle_gamma   90.00
#
_symmetry.space_group_name_H-M   'P 1'
#
loop_
_entity.id
_entity.type
_entity.pdbx_description
1 polymer ?
#
loop_
_entity_poly.entity_id
_entity_poly.type
_entity_poly.pdbx_seq_one_letter_code
_entity_poly.pdbx_strand_id
1 'polypeptide(L)'
;MKRTLLILGFVSLLFFGFMEYRIESVPINTNNSLSAKQVIENYFKFYNEKNRGGMLSTLTRWNDQPNVVFGLKNLIFIKLVSIGNKDMNATEHYLAFGRGRFNGVKKNNVVSYKVIYVSLYSKTTPPWSSGIHTDCFTLIRESDNAPWLIDDSGQ
;
A
#
# COMPACT_ATOMS: atom_id res chain seq x y z
N MET A 1 18.10 28.89 -29.25
CA MET A 1 18.98 27.96 -28.50
C MET A 1 19.03 28.18 -26.99
N LYS A 2 18.76 29.38 -26.44
CA LYS A 2 18.88 29.64 -24.98
C LYS A 2 17.73 29.10 -24.11
N ARG A 3 16.53 28.89 -24.66
CA ARG A 3 15.36 28.39 -23.89
C ARG A 3 15.40 26.87 -23.64
N THR A 4 16.00 26.10 -24.53
CA THR A 4 16.09 24.62 -24.41
C THR A 4 17.09 24.18 -23.34
N LEU A 5 18.19 24.93 -23.15
CA LEU A 5 19.15 24.67 -22.06
C LEU A 5 18.57 24.93 -20.67
N LEU A 6 17.67 25.90 -20.52
CA LEU A 6 17.01 26.22 -19.25
C LEU A 6 16.05 25.11 -18.78
N ILE A 7 15.37 24.45 -19.72
CA ILE A 7 14.45 23.34 -19.43
C ILE A 7 15.23 22.07 -19.06
N LEU A 8 16.36 21.77 -19.72
CA LEU A 8 17.22 20.65 -19.32
C LEU A 8 17.89 20.87 -17.95
N GLY A 9 18.25 22.10 -17.60
CA GLY A 9 18.82 22.43 -16.28
C GLY A 9 17.83 22.28 -15.13
N PHE A 10 16.54 22.56 -15.36
CA PHE A 10 15.51 22.39 -14.33
C PHE A 10 15.11 20.92 -14.11
N VAL A 11 15.13 20.11 -15.18
CA VAL A 11 14.91 18.66 -15.08
C VAL A 11 16.07 17.96 -14.37
N SER A 12 17.32 18.41 -14.55
CA SER A 12 18.46 17.80 -13.82
C SER A 12 18.46 18.16 -12.32
N LEU A 13 18.04 19.37 -11.94
CA LEU A 13 17.90 19.77 -10.54
C LEU A 13 16.83 18.99 -9.78
N LEU A 14 15.78 18.53 -10.47
CA LEU A 14 14.78 17.62 -9.89
C LEU A 14 15.30 16.19 -9.73
N PHE A 15 16.34 15.77 -10.46
CA PHE A 15 16.98 14.45 -10.30
C PHE A 15 18.07 14.42 -9.21
N PHE A 16 18.79 15.52 -8.98
CA PHE A 16 19.85 15.57 -7.95
C PHE A 16 19.35 15.87 -6.54
N GLY A 17 18.09 16.31 -6.35
CA GLY A 17 17.44 16.36 -5.04
C GLY A 17 17.05 15.00 -4.46
N PHE A 18 17.27 13.90 -5.18
CA PHE A 18 16.86 12.53 -4.79
C PHE A 18 17.91 11.71 -4.04
N MET A 19 19.10 12.25 -3.76
CA MET A 19 20.15 11.54 -3.03
C MET A 19 20.37 12.15 -1.66
N GLU A 20 19.53 11.72 -0.71
CA GLU A 20 19.82 11.49 0.72
C GLU A 20 18.52 11.55 1.55
N TYR A 21 17.53 10.71 1.21
CA TYR A 21 16.86 10.04 2.32
C TYR A 21 17.74 8.84 2.64
N ARG A 22 18.61 9.02 3.65
CA ARG A 22 19.14 7.86 4.38
C ARG A 22 17.92 7.05 4.79
N ILE A 23 17.72 5.91 4.13
CA ILE A 23 17.01 4.82 4.77
C ILE A 23 17.93 4.51 5.96
N GLU A 24 17.61 5.09 7.12
CA GLU A 24 17.96 4.41 8.36
C GLU A 24 17.45 2.99 8.17
N SER A 25 18.39 2.06 8.04
CA SER A 25 18.07 0.65 8.08
C SER A 25 17.37 0.44 9.41
N VAL A 26 16.04 0.39 9.38
CA VAL A 26 15.25 0.00 10.53
C VAL A 26 15.86 -1.33 10.98
N PRO A 27 16.39 -1.41 12.21
CA PRO A 27 17.03 -2.63 12.66
C PRO A 27 15.99 -3.74 12.53
N ILE A 28 16.31 -4.77 11.76
CA ILE A 28 15.48 -5.97 11.65
C ILE A 28 15.60 -6.66 13.00
N ASN A 29 14.78 -6.21 13.95
CA ASN A 29 14.55 -6.89 15.20
C ASN A 29 13.73 -8.13 14.85
N THR A 30 14.39 -9.27 14.88
CA THR A 30 13.86 -10.60 14.54
C THR A 30 12.69 -11.06 15.42
N ASN A 31 12.24 -10.25 16.39
CA ASN A 31 11.12 -10.53 17.28
C ASN A 31 9.95 -9.53 17.22
N ASN A 32 9.94 -8.53 16.33
CA ASN A 32 8.86 -7.55 16.27
C ASN A 32 8.00 -7.74 15.01
N SER A 33 6.85 -8.41 15.15
CA SER A 33 5.81 -8.38 14.13
C SER A 33 5.52 -6.92 13.75
N LEU A 34 5.54 -6.61 12.45
CA LEU A 34 5.21 -5.29 11.94
C LEU A 34 3.83 -4.85 12.45
N SER A 35 3.70 -3.57 12.79
CA SER A 35 2.39 -2.98 13.04
C SER A 35 1.56 -2.96 11.75
N ALA A 36 0.23 -2.92 11.87
CA ALA A 36 -0.66 -2.85 10.71
C ALA A 36 -0.36 -1.65 9.79
N LYS A 37 0.04 -0.50 10.35
CA LYS A 37 0.44 0.67 9.55
C LYS A 37 1.72 0.42 8.76
N GLN A 38 2.72 -0.22 9.36
CA GLN A 38 3.97 -0.58 8.67
C GLN A 38 3.74 -1.58 7.53
N VAL A 39 2.75 -2.47 7.65
CA VAL A 39 2.35 -3.36 6.55
C VAL A 39 1.80 -2.56 5.36
N ILE A 40 0.97 -1.55 5.61
CA ILE A 40 0.48 -0.63 4.56
C ILE A 40 1.65 0.15 3.93
N GLU A 41 2.55 0.70 4.74
CA GLU A 41 3.74 1.42 4.25
C GLU A 41 4.59 0.53 3.33
N ASN A 42 4.84 -0.70 3.76
CA ASN A 42 5.58 -1.69 2.97
C ASN A 42 4.84 -2.07 1.69
N TYR A 43 3.51 -2.23 1.74
CA TYR A 43 2.70 -2.48 0.55
C TYR A 43 2.93 -1.41 -0.53
N PHE A 44 2.81 -0.12 -0.17
CA PHE A 44 3.02 0.97 -1.12
C PHE A 44 4.47 1.07 -1.60
N LYS A 45 5.45 0.80 -0.72
CA LYS A 45 6.86 0.71 -1.10
C LYS A 45 7.07 -0.35 -2.19
N PHE A 46 6.64 -1.58 -1.93
CA PHE A 46 6.80 -2.69 -2.88
C PHE A 46 6.01 -2.48 -4.17
N TYR A 47 4.82 -1.88 -4.08
CA TYR A 47 4.01 -1.53 -5.25
C TYR A 47 4.77 -0.54 -6.15
N ASN A 48 5.33 0.53 -5.57
CA ASN A 48 6.09 1.52 -6.32
C ASN A 48 7.39 0.95 -6.93
N GLU A 49 8.04 0.02 -6.23
CA GLU A 49 9.20 -0.74 -6.72
C GLU A 49 8.83 -1.79 -7.78
N LYS A 50 7.53 -1.99 -8.07
CA LYS A 50 7.00 -3.07 -8.91
C LYS A 50 7.42 -4.47 -8.43
N ASN A 51 7.69 -4.60 -7.14
CA ASN A 51 8.10 -5.83 -6.49
C ASN A 51 6.85 -6.66 -6.11
N ARG A 52 6.38 -7.50 -7.04
CA ARG A 52 5.19 -8.36 -6.81
C ARG A 52 5.37 -9.28 -5.59
N GLY A 53 6.55 -9.88 -5.42
CA GLY A 53 6.81 -10.79 -4.29
C GLY A 53 6.74 -10.07 -2.94
N GLY A 54 7.36 -8.89 -2.85
CA GLY A 54 7.28 -8.03 -1.66
C GLY A 54 5.84 -7.59 -1.37
N MET A 55 5.11 -7.17 -2.38
CA MET A 55 3.71 -6.77 -2.23
C MET A 55 2.84 -7.93 -1.74
N LEU A 56 2.97 -9.13 -2.32
CA LEU A 56 2.25 -10.32 -1.86
C LEU A 56 2.59 -10.71 -0.42
N SER A 57 3.80 -10.44 0.05
CA SER A 57 4.16 -10.69 1.45
C SER A 57 3.42 -9.80 2.46
N THR A 58 2.78 -8.72 1.99
CA THR A 58 1.95 -7.83 2.81
C THR A 58 0.45 -8.15 2.74
N LEU A 59 0.06 -9.12 1.91
CA LEU A 59 -1.33 -9.46 1.62
C LEU A 59 -1.67 -10.86 2.14
N THR A 60 -2.94 -11.10 2.44
CA THR A 60 -3.42 -12.48 2.68
C THR A 60 -3.40 -13.28 1.38
N ARG A 61 -3.37 -14.62 1.49
CA ARG A 61 -3.39 -15.55 0.34
C ARG A 61 -4.57 -15.36 -0.61
N TRP A 62 -5.63 -14.71 -0.16
CA TRP A 62 -6.75 -14.35 -1.01
C TRP A 62 -6.36 -13.45 -2.19
N ASN A 63 -5.32 -12.65 -2.02
CA ASN A 63 -4.84 -11.72 -3.05
C ASN A 63 -3.76 -12.32 -3.95
N ASP A 64 -3.40 -13.61 -3.78
CA ASP A 64 -2.47 -14.33 -4.65
C ASP A 64 -3.18 -15.39 -5.49
N GLN A 65 -4.40 -15.10 -5.96
CA GLN A 65 -5.11 -15.95 -6.90
C GLN A 65 -4.65 -15.67 -8.35
N PRO A 66 -4.70 -16.66 -9.26
CA PRO A 66 -4.18 -16.51 -10.62
C PRO A 66 -4.77 -15.36 -11.45
N ASN A 67 -5.99 -14.94 -11.12
CA ASN A 67 -6.73 -13.87 -11.78
C ASN A 67 -6.54 -12.50 -11.12
N VAL A 68 -5.78 -12.38 -10.03
CA VAL A 68 -5.50 -11.10 -9.38
C VAL A 68 -4.41 -10.36 -10.13
N VAL A 69 -4.75 -9.16 -10.62
CA VAL A 69 -3.85 -8.27 -11.34
C VAL A 69 -3.67 -7.00 -10.52
N PHE A 70 -2.46 -6.45 -10.50
CA PHE A 70 -2.09 -5.28 -9.70
C PHE A 70 -1.70 -4.05 -10.55
N GLY A 71 -2.09 -3.98 -11.82
CA GLY A 71 -1.83 -2.80 -12.66
C GLY A 71 -0.35 -2.42 -12.91
N LEU A 72 0.62 -3.21 -12.43
CA LEU A 72 2.05 -2.84 -12.39
C LEU A 72 2.65 -2.48 -13.77
N LYS A 73 2.10 -3.05 -14.85
CA LYS A 73 2.59 -2.84 -16.22
C LYS A 73 2.53 -1.36 -16.64
N ASN A 74 1.44 -0.67 -16.31
CA ASN A 74 1.22 0.71 -16.73
C ASN A 74 1.56 1.71 -15.61
N LEU A 75 1.99 1.24 -14.43
CA LEU A 75 2.31 2.11 -13.31
C LEU A 75 3.59 2.90 -13.58
N ILE A 76 3.50 4.23 -13.47
CA ILE A 76 4.66 5.13 -13.44
C ILE A 76 5.13 5.29 -11.99
N PHE A 77 4.22 5.68 -11.08
CA PHE A 77 4.49 5.68 -9.65
C PHE A 77 3.20 5.52 -8.83
N ILE A 78 3.37 5.08 -7.59
CA ILE A 78 2.36 5.15 -6.54
C ILE A 78 3.02 5.59 -5.25
N LYS A 79 2.36 6.47 -4.49
CA LYS A 79 2.92 7.01 -3.26
C LYS A 79 1.85 7.13 -2.19
N LEU A 80 2.13 6.51 -1.04
CA LEU A 80 1.37 6.71 0.18
C LEU A 80 1.47 8.18 0.61
N VAL A 81 0.33 8.83 0.84
CA VAL A 81 0.24 10.20 1.33
C VAL A 81 -0.01 10.20 2.83
N SER A 82 -1.00 9.43 3.30
CA SER A 82 -1.29 9.32 4.73
C SER A 82 -2.06 8.05 5.09
N ILE A 83 -1.91 7.62 6.34
CA ILE A 83 -2.73 6.58 6.97
C ILE A 83 -3.48 7.22 8.12
N GLY A 84 -4.81 7.22 8.04
CA GLY A 84 -5.68 7.79 9.05
C GLY A 84 -5.65 7.05 10.40
N ASN A 85 -6.59 7.44 11.26
CA ASN A 85 -6.89 6.69 12.48
C ASN A 85 -7.61 5.38 12.13
N LYS A 86 -7.71 4.49 13.12
CA LYS A 86 -8.48 3.26 12.99
C LYS A 86 -9.92 3.61 12.63
N ASP A 87 -10.44 3.02 11.55
CA ASP A 87 -11.82 3.16 11.12
C ASP A 87 -12.65 2.01 11.73
N MET A 88 -13.32 2.33 12.84
CA MET A 88 -14.14 1.36 13.57
C MET A 88 -15.36 0.93 12.75
N ASN A 89 -15.98 1.84 12.00
CA ASN A 89 -17.14 1.52 11.17
C ASN A 89 -16.78 0.54 10.05
N ALA A 90 -15.66 0.80 9.34
CA ALA A 90 -15.17 -0.12 8.32
C ALA A 90 -14.81 -1.50 8.92
N THR A 91 -14.19 -1.51 10.11
CA THR A 91 -13.87 -2.74 10.83
C THR A 91 -15.12 -3.55 11.19
N GLU A 92 -16.16 -2.88 11.70
CA GLU A 92 -17.43 -3.51 12.04
C GLU A 92 -18.18 -4.02 10.80
N HIS A 93 -18.18 -3.25 9.71
CA HIS A 93 -18.73 -3.68 8.43
C HIS A 93 -18.02 -4.93 7.89
N TYR A 94 -16.69 -4.98 7.93
CA TYR A 94 -15.93 -6.14 7.51
C TYR A 94 -16.26 -7.39 8.35
N LEU A 95 -16.43 -7.23 9.67
CA LEU A 95 -16.81 -8.32 10.58
C LEU A 95 -18.26 -8.77 10.41
N ALA A 96 -19.19 -7.88 10.07
CA ALA A 96 -20.62 -8.17 9.98
C ALA A 96 -21.06 -8.64 8.59
N PHE A 97 -20.46 -8.08 7.53
CA PHE A 97 -20.90 -8.26 6.15
C PHE A 97 -19.80 -8.70 5.19
N GLY A 98 -18.53 -8.48 5.56
CA GLY A 98 -17.38 -8.84 4.73
C GLY A 98 -16.84 -10.25 5.00
N ARG A 99 -15.63 -10.49 4.50
CA ARG A 99 -14.89 -11.75 4.68
C ARG A 99 -14.62 -12.09 6.14
N GLY A 100 -14.58 -11.08 7.02
CA GLY A 100 -14.42 -11.26 8.46
C GLY A 100 -15.48 -12.18 9.06
N ARG A 101 -16.74 -12.05 8.61
CA ARG A 101 -17.84 -12.93 9.03
C ARG A 101 -17.63 -14.37 8.57
N PHE A 102 -17.34 -14.56 7.29
CA PHE A 102 -17.25 -15.89 6.68
C PHE A 102 -16.02 -16.67 7.16
N ASN A 103 -14.93 -15.96 7.49
CA ASN A 103 -13.68 -16.56 7.94
C ASN A 103 -13.54 -16.60 9.48
N GLY A 104 -14.55 -16.16 10.23
CA GLY A 104 -14.53 -16.18 11.70
C GLY A 104 -13.45 -15.29 12.33
N VAL A 105 -13.13 -14.16 11.70
CA VAL A 105 -12.10 -13.23 12.20
C VAL A 105 -12.54 -12.64 13.54
N LYS A 106 -11.66 -12.69 14.54
CA LYS A 106 -11.92 -12.13 15.87
C LYS A 106 -11.79 -10.61 15.85
N LYS A 107 -12.61 -9.91 16.66
CA LYS A 107 -12.61 -8.44 16.76
C LYS A 107 -11.23 -7.83 17.04
N ASN A 108 -10.42 -8.47 17.89
CA ASN A 108 -9.08 -7.97 18.23
C ASN A 108 -8.01 -8.25 17.15
N ASN A 109 -8.39 -9.03 16.13
CA ASN A 109 -7.53 -9.50 15.05
C ASN A 109 -7.87 -8.88 13.70
N VAL A 110 -8.57 -7.74 13.72
CA VAL A 110 -8.87 -6.94 12.55
C VAL A 110 -8.69 -5.47 12.88
N VAL A 111 -8.21 -4.70 11.90
CA VAL A 111 -8.17 -3.25 11.96
C VAL A 111 -8.29 -2.68 10.56
N SER A 112 -9.03 -1.59 10.44
CA SER A 112 -9.19 -0.88 9.17
C SER A 112 -8.65 0.54 9.27
N TYR A 113 -8.12 1.06 8.16
CA TYR A 113 -7.63 2.44 8.07
C TYR A 113 -8.10 3.07 6.76
N LYS A 114 -8.50 4.34 6.81
CA LYS A 114 -8.57 5.16 5.60
C LYS A 114 -7.17 5.55 5.17
N VAL A 115 -6.81 5.22 3.94
CA VAL A 115 -5.49 5.46 3.38
C VAL A 115 -5.63 6.39 2.18
N ILE A 116 -4.86 7.46 2.19
CA ILE A 116 -4.77 8.40 1.08
C ILE A 116 -3.47 8.14 0.35
N TYR A 117 -3.54 7.98 -0.97
CA TYR A 117 -2.39 7.78 -1.83
C TYR A 117 -2.57 8.47 -3.18
N VAL A 118 -1.46 8.70 -3.87
CA VAL A 118 -1.47 9.25 -5.24
C VAL A 118 -0.87 8.21 -6.18
N SER A 119 -1.46 8.06 -7.35
CA SER A 119 -0.96 7.18 -8.39
C SER A 119 -0.87 7.88 -9.74
N LEU A 120 0.08 7.45 -10.57
CA LEU A 120 0.19 7.85 -11.95
C LEU A 120 0.42 6.63 -12.83
N TYR A 121 -0.43 6.47 -13.82
CA TYR A 121 -0.36 5.44 -14.84
C TYR A 121 -0.10 6.06 -16.22
N SER A 122 0.68 5.37 -17.05
CA SER A 122 0.94 5.76 -18.45
C SER A 122 -0.32 5.61 -19.33
N LYS A 123 -1.24 4.75 -18.90
CA LYS A 123 -2.54 4.53 -19.53
C LYS A 123 -3.56 4.15 -18.46
N THR A 124 -4.63 4.92 -18.36
CA THR A 124 -5.79 4.57 -17.53
C THR A 124 -6.42 3.28 -18.05
N THR A 125 -6.57 2.30 -17.17
CA THR A 125 -7.22 1.01 -17.46
C THR A 125 -7.98 0.62 -16.21
N PRO A 126 -9.32 0.68 -16.17
CA PRO A 126 -10.08 0.34 -14.98
C PRO A 126 -9.65 -1.03 -14.39
N PRO A 127 -9.50 -1.14 -13.05
CA PRO A 127 -9.76 -0.11 -12.04
C PRO A 127 -8.59 0.88 -11.82
N TRP A 128 -7.49 0.76 -12.54
CA TRP A 128 -6.29 1.59 -12.36
C TRP A 128 -6.39 2.93 -13.11
N SER A 129 -6.49 4.00 -12.34
CA SER A 129 -6.49 5.38 -12.84
C SER A 129 -5.52 6.25 -12.07
N SER A 130 -4.95 7.25 -12.74
CA SER A 130 -4.13 8.26 -12.08
C SER A 130 -4.98 9.20 -11.21
N GLY A 131 -4.41 9.72 -10.13
CA GLY A 131 -5.08 10.69 -9.26
C GLY A 131 -4.75 10.51 -7.79
N ILE A 132 -5.48 11.24 -6.96
CA ILE A 132 -5.51 11.05 -5.50
C ILE A 132 -6.66 10.10 -5.18
N HIS A 133 -6.36 9.09 -4.37
CA HIS A 133 -7.28 8.04 -3.98
C HIS A 133 -7.45 8.06 -2.47
N THR A 134 -8.64 7.72 -2.01
CA THR A 134 -8.95 7.45 -0.61
C THR A 134 -9.64 6.11 -0.55
N ASP A 135 -8.94 5.09 -0.06
CA ASP A 135 -9.47 3.74 0.07
C ASP A 135 -9.37 3.27 1.53
N CYS A 136 -10.27 2.38 1.92
CA CYS A 136 -10.16 1.64 3.15
C CYS A 136 -9.21 0.46 2.96
N PHE A 137 -8.27 0.27 3.88
CA PHE A 137 -7.42 -0.92 3.96
C PHE A 137 -7.78 -1.68 5.23
N THR A 138 -8.23 -2.92 5.07
CA THR A 138 -8.55 -3.83 6.17
C THR A 138 -7.44 -4.84 6.33
N LEU A 139 -6.84 -4.88 7.52
CA LEU A 139 -5.79 -5.81 7.89
C LEU A 139 -6.31 -6.80 8.94
N ILE A 140 -5.88 -8.05 8.80
CA ILE A 140 -6.17 -9.12 9.75
C ILE A 140 -4.88 -9.79 10.24
N ARG A 141 -4.97 -10.50 11.35
CA ARG A 141 -3.97 -11.45 11.82
C ARG A 141 -4.65 -12.71 12.33
N GLU A 142 -4.03 -13.87 12.20
CA GLU A 142 -4.66 -15.13 12.63
C GLU A 142 -4.71 -15.27 14.16
N SER A 143 -3.72 -14.73 14.85
CA SER A 143 -3.58 -14.76 16.31
C SER A 143 -2.82 -13.53 16.81
N ASP A 144 -2.71 -13.36 18.12
CA ASP A 144 -2.02 -12.19 18.70
C ASP A 144 -0.53 -12.10 18.35
N ASN A 145 0.07 -13.24 18.00
CA ASN A 145 1.48 -13.35 17.62
C ASN A 145 1.69 -13.49 16.10
N ALA A 146 0.61 -13.58 15.33
CA ALA A 146 0.68 -13.66 13.87
C ALA A 146 0.91 -12.27 13.26
N PRO A 147 1.59 -12.18 12.11
CA PRO A 147 1.77 -10.91 11.42
C PRO A 147 0.43 -10.34 10.95
N TRP A 148 0.35 -9.01 10.89
CA TRP A 148 -0.71 -8.33 10.19
C TRP A 148 -0.54 -8.49 8.68
N LEU A 149 -1.63 -8.73 7.96
CA LEU A 149 -1.68 -8.79 6.50
C LEU A 149 -2.91 -8.04 6.01
N ILE A 150 -2.79 -7.37 4.87
CA ILE A 150 -3.91 -6.73 4.17
C ILE A 150 -4.79 -7.83 3.59
N ASP A 151 -6.03 -7.92 4.05
CA ASP A 151 -7.01 -8.88 3.52
C ASP A 151 -7.86 -8.25 2.43
N ASP A 152 -8.18 -6.96 2.59
CA ASP A 152 -9.05 -6.22 1.69
C ASP A 152 -8.62 -4.75 1.55
N SER A 153 -8.83 -4.19 0.36
CA SER A 153 -8.62 -2.77 0.08
C SER A 153 -9.62 -2.27 -0.96
N GLY A 154 -10.34 -1.19 -0.65
CA GLY A 154 -11.36 -0.62 -1.53
C GLY A 154 -12.16 0.50 -0.86
N GLN A 155 -13.14 1.07 -1.58
CA GLN A 155 -14.06 2.09 -1.06
C GLN A 155 -15.22 1.49 -0.26
#